data_AF-B0NQV1-F1
#
_entry.id   AF-B0NQV1-F1
#
_cell.length_a   1.000
_cell.length_b   1.000
_cell.length_c   1.000
_cell.angle_alpha   90.00
_cell.angle_beta   90.00
_cell.angle_gamma   90.00
#
_symmetry.space_group_name_H-M   'P 1'
#
loop_
_entity.id
_entity.type
_entity.pdbx_description
1 polymer ?
#
loop_
_entity_poly.entity_id
_entity_poly.type
_entity_poly.pdbx_seq_one_letter_code
_entity_poly.pdbx_strand_id
1 'polypeptide(L)'
;MQMSLFAAFALLDKENSYKQKMQEIIRRRLQALWDNTGFTLVEDPLRVGYYTEIDMLVWAEKFYGEKFVEYLKKTYSPLNVVFRLAQETSLVLLNGGGFDGPEWSVRASLANLNESDYITIGQGIKRILDEYAEEWRKNRS
;
A
#
# COMPACT_ATOMS: atom_id res chain seq x y z
N MET A 1 8.46 -10.41 34.55
CA MET A 1 7.09 -10.95 34.77
C MET A 1 6.21 -10.82 33.54
N GLN A 2 6.06 -9.62 32.92
CA GLN A 2 5.17 -9.45 31.75
C GLN A 2 5.47 -10.39 30.56
N MET A 3 6.74 -10.61 30.21
CA MET A 3 7.11 -11.54 29.13
C MET A 3 6.61 -12.97 29.39
N SER A 4 6.70 -13.43 30.64
CA SER A 4 6.22 -14.75 31.04
C SER A 4 4.70 -14.87 30.90
N LEU A 5 3.97 -13.79 31.17
CA LEU A 5 2.52 -13.73 30.98
C LEU A 5 2.13 -13.79 29.50
N PHE A 6 2.84 -13.07 28.62
CA PHE A 6 2.60 -13.16 27.17
C PHE A 6 2.92 -14.55 26.61
N ALA A 7 4.01 -15.17 27.06
CA ALA A 7 4.34 -16.54 26.66
C ALA A 7 3.27 -17.54 27.15
N ALA A 8 2.83 -17.44 28.41
CA ALA A 8 1.77 -18.28 28.95
C ALA A 8 0.45 -18.07 28.19
N PHE A 9 0.06 -16.82 27.92
CA PHE A 9 -1.13 -16.48 27.13
C PHE A 9 -1.10 -17.15 25.74
N ALA A 10 0.02 -17.04 25.02
CA ALA A 10 0.17 -17.66 23.70
C ALA A 10 0.19 -19.20 23.76
N LEU A 11 0.81 -19.79 24.78
CA LEU A 11 0.89 -21.25 24.95
C LEU A 11 -0.44 -21.87 25.40
N LEU A 12 -1.26 -21.13 26.15
CA LEU A 12 -2.57 -21.59 26.64
C LEU A 12 -3.67 -21.47 25.57
N ASP A 13 -3.54 -20.55 24.61
CA ASP A 13 -4.45 -20.42 23.45
C ASP A 13 -4.22 -21.53 22.41
N LYS A 14 -4.72 -22.74 22.70
CA LYS A 14 -4.55 -23.93 21.85
C LYS A 14 -5.21 -23.79 20.47
N GLU A 15 -6.25 -22.99 20.37
CA GLU A 15 -6.99 -22.74 19.13
C GLU A 15 -6.34 -21.63 18.28
N ASN A 16 -5.30 -20.96 18.80
CA ASN A 16 -4.68 -19.79 18.18
C ASN A 16 -5.68 -18.66 17.91
N SER A 17 -6.72 -18.51 18.74
CA SER A 17 -7.78 -17.51 18.59
C SER A 17 -7.23 -16.09 18.46
N TYR A 18 -6.25 -15.73 19.30
CA TYR A 18 -5.62 -14.41 19.24
C TYR A 18 -4.87 -14.20 17.92
N LYS A 19 -4.08 -15.20 17.51
CA LYS A 19 -3.31 -15.14 16.25
C LYS A 19 -4.24 -15.01 15.04
N GLN A 20 -5.31 -15.81 14.99
CA GLN A 20 -6.30 -15.75 13.91
C GLN A 20 -6.97 -14.37 13.87
N LYS A 21 -7.34 -13.82 15.03
CA LYS A 21 -7.97 -12.49 15.09
C LYS A 21 -7.04 -11.39 14.60
N MET A 22 -5.76 -11.41 14.99
CA MET A 22 -4.77 -10.45 14.50
C MET A 22 -4.56 -10.58 12.98
N GLN A 23 -4.47 -11.80 12.46
CA GLN A 23 -4.37 -12.04 11.02
C GLN A 23 -5.61 -11.56 10.25
N GLU A 24 -6.81 -11.75 10.80
CA GLU A 24 -8.07 -11.25 10.23
C GLU A 24 -8.05 -9.71 10.11
N ILE A 25 -7.62 -9.01 11.16
CA ILE A 25 -7.51 -7.54 11.13
C ILE A 25 -6.55 -7.08 10.03
N ILE A 26 -5.38 -7.72 9.93
CA ILE A 26 -4.41 -7.41 8.87
C ILE A 26 -4.99 -7.66 7.48
N ARG A 27 -5.67 -8.79 7.27
CA ARG A 27 -6.32 -9.11 5.99
C ARG A 27 -7.38 -8.10 5.62
N ARG A 28 -8.23 -7.68 6.57
CA ARG A 28 -9.26 -6.67 6.34
C ARG A 28 -8.68 -5.32 5.96
N ARG A 29 -7.62 -4.87 6.65
CA ARG A 29 -6.92 -3.62 6.33
C ARG A 29 -6.24 -3.68 4.96
N LEU A 30 -5.62 -4.82 4.63
CA LEU A 30 -5.06 -5.06 3.30
C LEU A 30 -6.15 -4.96 2.23
N GLN A 31 -7.27 -5.65 2.43
CA GLN A 31 -8.39 -5.64 1.49
C GLN A 31 -8.96 -4.23 1.32
N ALA A 32 -9.17 -3.50 2.43
CA ALA A 32 -9.67 -2.14 2.41
C ALA A 32 -8.75 -1.19 1.63
N LEU A 33 -7.43 -1.33 1.76
CA LEU A 33 -6.46 -0.58 0.96
C LEU A 33 -6.63 -0.89 -0.53
N TRP A 34 -6.54 -2.17 -0.90
CA TRP A 34 -6.44 -2.58 -2.29
C TRP A 34 -7.76 -2.41 -3.06
N ASP A 35 -8.91 -2.71 -2.46
CA ASP A 35 -10.22 -2.53 -3.11
C ASP A 35 -10.48 -1.07 -3.50
N ASN A 36 -9.90 -0.13 -2.76
CA ASN A 36 -10.07 1.30 -3.00
C ASN A 36 -9.04 1.90 -3.96
N THR A 37 -8.09 1.10 -4.46
CA THR A 37 -7.16 1.53 -5.51
C THR A 37 -7.68 1.23 -6.93
N GLY A 38 -8.65 0.32 -7.07
CA GLY A 38 -9.02 -0.26 -8.36
C GLY A 38 -7.94 -1.20 -8.95
N PHE A 39 -6.94 -1.57 -8.15
CA PHE A 39 -5.88 -2.50 -8.53
C PHE A 39 -6.28 -3.94 -8.19
N THR A 40 -5.56 -4.90 -8.77
CA THR A 40 -5.75 -6.34 -8.47
C THR A 40 -4.70 -6.83 -7.49
N LEU A 41 -5.14 -7.25 -6.31
CA LEU A 41 -4.30 -7.96 -5.34
C LEU A 41 -4.19 -9.44 -5.73
N VAL A 42 -2.98 -9.92 -6.02
CA VAL A 42 -2.73 -11.33 -6.32
C VAL A 42 -2.75 -12.13 -5.01
N GLU A 43 -3.42 -13.28 -4.97
CA GLU A 43 -3.35 -14.16 -3.80
C GLU A 43 -1.96 -14.76 -3.64
N ASP A 44 -1.46 -14.79 -2.40
CA ASP A 44 -0.19 -15.42 -2.05
C ASP A 44 -0.35 -16.13 -0.70
N PRO A 45 -0.24 -17.47 -0.65
CA PRO A 45 -0.38 -18.22 0.59
C PRO A 45 0.72 -17.94 1.61
N LEU A 46 1.86 -17.37 1.18
CA LEU A 46 2.99 -17.02 2.04
C LEU A 46 2.95 -15.57 2.53
N ARG A 47 1.92 -14.80 2.15
CA ARG A 47 1.79 -13.40 2.55
C ARG A 47 1.64 -13.26 4.07
N VAL A 48 2.61 -12.59 4.68
CA VAL A 48 2.57 -12.21 6.11
C VAL A 48 1.66 -11.00 6.33
N GLY A 49 1.70 -10.01 5.43
CA GLY A 49 0.81 -8.85 5.45
C GLY A 49 1.10 -7.80 6.52
N TYR A 50 2.22 -7.86 7.26
CA TYR A 50 2.55 -6.81 8.23
C TYR A 50 2.86 -5.47 7.54
N TYR A 51 3.52 -5.54 6.39
CA TYR A 51 3.69 -4.45 5.44
C TYR A 51 3.12 -4.87 4.08
N THR A 52 2.67 -3.88 3.31
CA THR A 52 2.27 -4.04 1.91
C THR A 52 2.97 -2.98 1.08
N GLU A 53 3.38 -3.37 -0.12
CA GLU A 53 4.05 -2.49 -1.09
C GLU A 53 3.22 -2.43 -2.36
N ILE A 54 3.01 -1.23 -2.88
CA ILE A 54 2.27 -0.96 -4.11
C ILE A 54 3.20 -0.21 -5.05
N ASP A 55 3.63 -0.86 -6.13
CA ASP A 55 4.44 -0.23 -7.18
C ASP A 55 3.54 0.52 -8.18
N MET A 56 3.69 1.84 -8.19
CA MET A 56 2.90 2.71 -9.07
C MET A 56 3.17 2.46 -10.56
N LEU A 57 4.39 2.05 -10.94
CA LEU A 57 4.73 1.84 -12.35
C LEU A 57 4.05 0.60 -12.92
N VAL A 58 3.94 -0.47 -12.12
CA VAL A 58 3.21 -1.68 -12.52
C VAL A 58 1.77 -1.34 -12.89
N TRP A 59 1.12 -0.49 -12.10
CA TRP A 59 -0.27 -0.09 -12.35
C TRP A 59 -0.38 0.97 -13.45
N ALA A 60 0.57 1.91 -13.53
CA ALA A 60 0.67 2.86 -14.63
C ALA A 60 0.76 2.15 -15.99
N GLU A 61 1.59 1.12 -16.09
CA GLU A 61 1.75 0.30 -17.29
C GLU A 61 0.46 -0.45 -17.62
N LYS A 62 -0.13 -1.13 -16.63
CA LYS A 62 -1.37 -1.91 -16.82
C LYS A 62 -2.55 -1.05 -17.30
N PHE A 63 -2.68 0.18 -16.84
CA PHE A 63 -3.81 1.04 -17.19
C PHE A 63 -3.57 1.91 -18.42
N TYR A 64 -2.35 2.39 -18.65
CA TYR A 64 -2.07 3.42 -19.66
C TYR A 64 -0.92 3.08 -20.62
N GLY A 65 -0.22 1.97 -20.39
CA GLY A 65 0.86 1.45 -21.24
C GLY A 65 2.22 2.09 -21.01
N GLU A 66 3.22 1.54 -21.69
CA GLU A 66 4.65 1.87 -21.51
C GLU A 66 4.98 3.35 -21.75
N LYS A 67 4.36 3.99 -22.73
CA LYS A 67 4.60 5.43 -23.02
C LYS A 67 4.23 6.35 -21.86
N PHE A 68 3.28 5.95 -21.02
CA PHE A 68 2.92 6.70 -19.81
C PHE A 68 3.97 6.47 -18.71
N VAL A 69 4.47 5.25 -18.57
CA VAL A 69 5.57 4.92 -17.65
C VAL A 69 6.83 5.71 -17.96
N GLU A 70 7.20 5.81 -19.24
CA GLU A 70 8.35 6.63 -19.68
C GLU A 70 8.17 8.11 -19.31
N TYR A 71 6.96 8.64 -19.53
CA TYR A 71 6.62 10.00 -19.13
C TYR A 71 6.75 10.20 -17.62
N LEU A 72 6.18 9.30 -16.81
CA LEU A 72 6.27 9.37 -15.35
C LEU A 72 7.72 9.43 -14.88
N LYS A 73 8.56 8.51 -15.37
CA LYS A 73 10.00 8.44 -15.03
C LYS A 73 10.77 9.69 -15.42
N LYS A 74 10.40 10.34 -16.53
CA LYS A 74 11.07 11.55 -17.02
C LYS A 74 10.61 12.82 -16.31
N THR A 75 9.34 12.87 -15.88
CA THR A 75 8.70 14.10 -15.41
C THR A 75 8.66 14.22 -13.89
N TYR A 76 8.50 13.11 -13.15
CA TYR A 76 8.33 13.14 -11.71
C TYR A 76 9.40 12.31 -10.98
N SER A 77 9.64 12.68 -9.72
CA SER A 77 10.42 11.88 -8.80
C SER A 77 9.55 10.77 -8.19
N PRO A 78 10.08 9.56 -7.95
CA PRO A 78 9.36 8.51 -7.23
C PRO A 78 8.84 8.96 -5.85
N LEU A 79 9.57 9.88 -5.20
CA LEU A 79 9.17 10.45 -3.90
C LEU A 79 7.93 11.33 -3.98
N ASN A 80 7.57 11.86 -5.17
CA ASN A 80 6.41 12.73 -5.31
C ASN A 80 5.11 12.02 -4.90
N VAL A 81 5.02 10.71 -5.12
CA VAL A 81 3.83 9.92 -4.74
C VAL A 81 3.62 9.96 -3.22
N VAL A 82 4.67 9.69 -2.43
CA VAL A 82 4.56 9.69 -0.96
C VAL A 82 4.33 11.09 -0.40
N PHE A 83 4.92 12.12 -1.00
CA PHE A 83 4.69 13.51 -0.59
C PHE A 83 3.26 13.96 -0.88
N ARG A 84 2.74 13.66 -2.07
CA ARG A 84 1.36 13.99 -2.43
C ARG A 84 0.35 13.25 -1.56
N LEU A 85 0.57 11.96 -1.31
CA LEU A 85 -0.28 11.20 -0.37
C LEU A 85 -0.28 11.86 1.01
N ALA A 86 0.88 12.23 1.55
CA ALA A 86 0.97 12.90 2.84
C ALA A 86 0.25 14.26 2.85
N GLN A 87 0.41 15.07 1.80
CA GLN A 87 -0.26 16.36 1.68
C GLN A 87 -1.77 16.24 1.56
N GLU A 88 -2.26 15.26 0.80
CA GLU A 88 -3.68 15.13 0.47
C GLU A 88 -4.47 14.33 1.49
N THR A 89 -3.82 13.45 2.25
CA THR A 89 -4.49 12.53 3.20
C THR A 89 -4.04 12.73 4.64
N SER A 90 -3.00 13.53 4.89
CA SER A 90 -2.33 13.65 6.20
C SER A 90 -1.70 12.34 6.71
N LEU A 91 -1.58 11.32 5.86
CA LEU A 91 -1.00 10.01 6.19
C LEU A 91 0.34 9.85 5.50
N VAL A 92 1.39 9.56 6.28
CA VAL A 92 2.75 9.39 5.78
C VAL A 92 3.02 7.91 5.52
N LEU A 93 3.34 7.61 4.25
CA LEU A 93 3.84 6.30 3.83
C LEU A 93 5.34 6.32 3.58
N LEU A 94 5.94 5.15 3.57
CA LEU A 94 7.36 4.98 3.27
C LEU A 94 7.54 4.76 1.77
N ASN A 95 8.59 5.33 1.19
CA ASN A 95 9.00 4.96 -0.17
C ASN A 95 9.71 3.60 -0.12
N GLY A 96 9.34 2.66 -1.00
CA GLY A 96 9.90 1.32 -1.00
C GLY A 96 11.35 1.25 -1.48
N GLY A 97 11.82 2.21 -2.27
CA GLY A 97 13.22 2.32 -2.69
C GLY A 97 14.20 2.39 -1.52
N GLY A 98 13.79 2.94 -0.38
CA GLY A 98 14.59 2.97 0.85
C GLY A 98 14.66 1.62 1.61
N PHE A 99 13.92 0.60 1.17
CA PHE A 99 13.76 -0.70 1.83
C PHE A 99 14.01 -1.88 0.89
N ASP A 100 14.86 -1.69 -0.13
CA ASP A 100 15.16 -2.71 -1.15
C ASP A 100 13.94 -3.10 -2.03
N GLY A 101 12.92 -2.24 -2.07
CA GLY A 101 11.77 -2.35 -2.96
C GLY A 101 11.90 -1.45 -4.20
N PRO A 102 10.95 -1.51 -5.15
CA PRO A 102 10.96 -0.65 -6.33
C PRO A 102 10.92 0.83 -5.94
N GLU A 103 11.68 1.68 -6.65
CA GLU A 103 11.77 3.11 -6.34
C GLU A 103 10.41 3.81 -6.35
N TRP A 104 9.50 3.38 -7.23
CA TRP A 104 8.16 3.94 -7.39
C TRP A 104 7.10 3.28 -6.52
N SER A 105 7.52 2.41 -5.60
CA SER A 105 6.60 1.76 -4.68
C SER A 105 6.35 2.58 -3.42
N VAL A 106 5.12 2.49 -2.92
CA VAL A 106 4.72 2.98 -1.61
C VAL A 106 4.55 1.80 -0.67
N ARG A 107 5.08 1.93 0.54
CA ARG A 107 5.04 0.91 1.58
C ARG A 107 4.18 1.40 2.75
N ALA A 108 3.17 0.62 3.09
CA ALA A 108 2.28 0.86 4.20
C ALA A 108 2.41 -0.26 5.25
N SER A 109 2.46 0.11 6.54
CA SER A 109 2.23 -0.85 7.62
C SER A 109 0.74 -1.10 7.73
N LEU A 110 0.32 -2.36 7.91
CA LEU A 110 -1.07 -2.73 8.14
C LEU A 110 -1.39 -2.85 9.65
N ALA A 111 -0.40 -2.62 10.51
CA ALA A 111 -0.53 -2.81 11.95
C ALA A 111 -0.91 -1.51 12.70
N ASN A 112 -0.65 -0.34 12.14
CA ASN A 112 -0.60 0.93 12.86
C ASN A 112 -1.82 1.87 12.68
N LEU A 113 -2.61 1.73 11.62
CA LEU A 113 -3.73 2.63 11.32
C LEU A 113 -5.10 1.95 11.43
N ASN A 114 -6.17 2.74 11.39
CA ASN A 114 -7.53 2.21 11.35
C ASN A 114 -7.91 1.78 9.92
N GLU A 115 -8.92 0.91 9.80
CA GLU A 115 -9.39 0.41 8.49
C GLU A 115 -9.82 1.56 7.54
N SER A 116 -10.45 2.61 8.06
CA SER A 116 -10.83 3.81 7.31
C SER A 116 -9.66 4.58 6.71
N ASP A 117 -8.50 4.55 7.37
CA ASP A 117 -7.33 5.27 6.89
C ASP A 117 -6.77 4.58 5.63
N TYR A 118 -6.83 3.24 5.58
CA TYR A 118 -6.43 2.47 4.40
C TYR A 118 -7.36 2.70 3.21
N ILE A 119 -8.66 2.93 3.44
CA ILE A 119 -9.60 3.34 2.38
C ILE A 119 -9.14 4.68 1.78
N THR A 120 -8.88 5.67 2.63
CA THR A 120 -8.40 7.00 2.21
C THR A 120 -7.08 6.91 1.44
N ILE A 121 -6.14 6.09 1.91
CA ILE A 121 -4.86 5.85 1.22
C ILE A 121 -5.10 5.24 -0.16
N GLY A 122 -5.94 4.21 -0.27
CA GLY A 122 -6.22 3.53 -1.53
C GLY A 122 -6.82 4.49 -2.57
N GLN A 123 -7.80 5.29 -2.15
CA GLN A 123 -8.41 6.33 -2.99
C GLN A 123 -7.40 7.39 -3.41
N GLY A 124 -6.53 7.83 -2.49
CA GLY A 124 -5.46 8.78 -2.78
C GLY A 124 -4.46 8.25 -3.81
N ILE A 125 -4.05 6.98 -3.69
CA ILE A 125 -3.14 6.33 -4.64
C ILE A 125 -3.76 6.33 -6.05
N LYS A 126 -5.02 5.91 -6.16
CA LYS A 126 -5.73 5.88 -7.44
C LYS A 126 -5.86 7.27 -8.04
N ARG A 127 -6.29 8.25 -7.24
CA ARG A 127 -6.44 9.65 -7.67
C ARG A 127 -5.12 10.22 -8.20
N ILE A 128 -4.01 10.04 -7.48
CA ILE A 128 -2.69 10.55 -7.91
C ILE A 128 -2.31 9.95 -9.28
N LEU A 129 -2.53 8.65 -9.47
CA LEU A 129 -2.24 7.98 -10.74
C LEU A 129 -3.11 8.54 -11.88
N ASP A 130 -4.41 8.72 -11.63
CA ASP A 130 -5.36 9.26 -12.60
C ASP A 130 -5.01 10.69 -13.01
N GLU A 131 -4.66 11.54 -12.05
CA GLU A 131 -4.25 12.93 -12.31
C GLU A 131 -2.97 13.01 -13.14
N TYR A 132 -1.96 12.16 -12.87
CA TYR A 132 -0.79 12.08 -13.74
C TYR A 132 -1.15 11.64 -15.17
N ALA A 133 -2.09 10.71 -15.32
CA ALA A 133 -2.55 10.27 -16.63
C ALA A 133 -3.32 11.39 -17.37
N GLU A 134 -4.10 12.21 -16.68
CA GLU A 134 -4.75 13.38 -17.25
C GLU A 134 -3.76 14.44 -17.71
N GLU A 135 -2.76 14.78 -16.89
CA GLU A 135 -1.68 15.71 -17.25
C GLU A 135 -0.90 15.22 -18.47
N TRP A 136 -0.58 13.92 -18.51
CA TRP A 136 0.07 13.31 -19.67
C TRP A 136 -0.77 13.44 -20.95
N ARG A 137 -2.09 13.21 -20.87
CA ARG A 137 -2.99 13.35 -22.02
C ARG A 137 -3.07 14.79 -22.52
N LYS A 138 -3.16 15.78 -21.61
CA LYS A 138 -3.16 17.21 -21.96
C LYS A 138 -1.86 17.66 -22.63
N ASN A 139 -0.72 17.10 -22.24
CA ASN A 139 0.57 17.40 -22.86
C ASN A 139 0.76 16.74 -24.25
N ARG A 140 -0.18 15.90 -24.69
CA ARG A 140 -0.16 15.22 -26.01
C ARG A 140 -1.18 15.80 -27.00
N SER A 141 -2.15 16.58 -26.52
CA SER A 141 -3.10 17.35 -27.33
C SER A 141 -2.54 18.71 -27.70
#